data_AF-A0A5R9DU50-F1
#
_entry.id   AF-A0A5R9DU50-F1
#
_cell.length_a   1.000
_cell.length_b   1.000
_cell.length_c   1.000
_cell.angle_alpha   90.00
_cell.angle_beta   90.00
_cell.angle_gamma   90.00
#
_symmetry.space_group_name_H-M   'P 1'
#
loop_
_entity.id
_entity.type
_entity.pdbx_description
1 polymer ?
#
loop_
_entity_poly.entity_id
_entity_poly.type
_entity_poly.pdbx_seq_one_letter_code
_entity_poly.pdbx_strand_id
1 'polypeptide(L)'
;MNKRMLVAFVIISTAILCMFEWSYGLGWLYGWFFIFIRRTFMYKYLNYVSDKKSFNMGLYILYTVLSFAIVIGTIYLAIQMKEWIHPVSVFVAYIIDYMFWMIKSMSQSKKE
;
A
#
# COMPACT_ATOMS: atom_id res chain seq x y z
N MET A 1 2.98 4.73 12.91
CA MET A 1 2.99 6.10 12.33
C MET A 1 1.58 6.66 12.30
N ASN A 2 1.40 7.92 12.70
CA ASN A 2 0.10 8.59 12.69
C ASN A 2 -0.38 8.85 11.25
N LYS A 3 -1.68 8.76 10.95
CA LYS A 3 -2.21 8.89 9.57
C LYS A 3 -1.78 10.21 8.91
N ARG A 4 -1.77 11.30 9.68
CA ARG A 4 -1.34 12.64 9.21
C ARG A 4 0.14 12.70 8.83
N MET A 5 1.01 12.03 9.60
CA MET A 5 2.44 11.95 9.27
C MET A 5 2.69 11.16 8.00
N LEU A 6 1.93 10.07 7.77
CA LEU A 6 2.03 9.30 6.54
C LEU A 6 1.62 10.14 5.32
N VAL A 7 0.50 10.88 5.41
CA VAL A 7 0.05 11.76 4.33
C VAL A 7 1.09 12.86 4.06
N ALA A 8 1.63 13.49 5.10
CA ALA A 8 2.68 14.49 4.94
C ALA A 8 3.93 13.90 4.27
N PHE A 9 4.36 12.71 4.70
CA PHE A 9 5.46 11.98 4.07
C PHE A 9 5.21 11.74 2.57
N VAL A 10 4.02 11.24 2.21
CA VAL A 10 3.66 10.99 0.81
C VAL A 10 3.73 12.27 -0.01
N ILE A 11 3.16 13.37 0.47
CA ILE A 11 3.13 14.66 -0.24
C ILE A 11 4.54 15.24 -0.40
N ILE A 12 5.34 15.26 0.67
CA ILE A 12 6.71 15.81 0.64
C ILE A 12 7.58 14.98 -0.31
N SER A 13 7.54 13.65 -0.20
CA SER A 13 8.28 12.76 -1.11
C SER A 13 7.81 12.91 -2.56
N THR A 14 6.52 13.15 -2.80
CA THR A 14 6.01 13.45 -4.15
C THR A 14 6.66 14.71 -4.71
N ALA A 15 6.65 15.80 -3.94
CA ALA A 15 7.22 17.07 -4.37
C ALA A 15 8.71 16.93 -4.72
N ILE A 16 9.46 16.19 -3.90
CA ILE A 16 10.87 15.89 -4.15
C ILE A 16 11.04 15.06 -5.43
N LEU A 17 10.25 14.00 -5.63
CA LEU A 17 10.35 13.14 -6.82
C LEU A 17 9.99 13.90 -8.10
N CYS A 18 8.99 14.79 -8.05
CA CYS A 18 8.63 15.65 -9.19
C CYS A 18 9.77 16.62 -9.60
N MET A 19 10.70 16.98 -8.69
CA MET A 19 11.86 17.81 -9.04
C MET A 19 12.87 17.06 -9.92
N PHE A 20 12.93 15.73 -9.81
CA PHE A 20 13.78 14.90 -10.66
C PHE A 20 13.10 14.58 -11.99
N GLU A 21 11.89 14.03 -11.91
CA GLU A 21 11.06 13.75 -13.09
C GLU A 21 9.59 13.65 -12.68
N TRP A 22 8.72 14.25 -13.47
CA TRP A 22 7.29 14.24 -13.19
C TRP A 22 6.70 12.82 -13.11
N SER A 23 7.20 11.91 -13.96
CA SER A 23 6.79 10.50 -14.02
C SER A 23 7.06 9.73 -12.70
N TYR A 24 8.12 10.07 -11.96
CA TYR A 24 8.41 9.49 -10.65
C TYR A 24 7.41 9.94 -9.59
N GLY A 25 7.10 11.25 -9.55
CA GLY A 25 6.14 11.79 -8.60
C GLY A 25 4.72 11.26 -8.85
N LEU A 26 4.31 11.18 -10.11
CA LEU A 26 3.03 10.57 -10.48
C LEU A 26 2.98 9.08 -10.10
N GLY A 27 4.03 8.30 -10.37
CA GLY A 27 4.10 6.90 -9.94
C GLY A 27 4.07 6.71 -8.43
N TRP A 28 4.68 7.62 -7.70
CA TRP A 28 4.66 7.59 -6.25
C TRP A 28 3.24 7.82 -5.71
N LEU A 29 2.57 8.89 -6.17
CA LEU A 29 1.18 9.17 -5.79
C LEU A 29 0.24 8.05 -6.19
N TYR A 30 0.40 7.52 -7.41
CA TYR A 30 -0.39 6.42 -7.92
C TYR A 30 -0.24 5.17 -7.03
N GLY A 31 0.99 4.78 -6.70
CA GLY A 31 1.25 3.66 -5.79
C GLY A 31 0.60 3.88 -4.42
N TRP A 32 0.78 5.06 -3.82
CA TRP A 32 0.19 5.38 -2.51
C TRP A 32 -1.34 5.38 -2.52
N PHE A 33 -1.97 5.85 -3.60
CA PHE A 33 -3.42 5.80 -3.76
C PHE A 33 -3.96 4.37 -3.65
N PHE A 34 -3.39 3.43 -4.41
CA PHE A 34 -3.79 2.01 -4.35
C PHE A 34 -3.41 1.35 -3.03
N ILE A 35 -2.30 1.74 -2.41
CA ILE A 35 -1.94 1.30 -1.06
C ILE A 35 -3.00 1.73 -0.03
N PHE A 36 -3.50 2.97 -0.09
CA PHE A 36 -4.55 3.44 0.80
C PHE A 36 -5.87 2.68 0.61
N ILE A 37 -6.25 2.41 -0.64
CA ILE A 37 -7.41 1.55 -0.95
C ILE A 37 -7.22 0.16 -0.36
N ARG A 38 -6.06 -0.48 -0.62
CA ARG A 38 -5.73 -1.81 -0.09
C ARG A 38 -5.76 -1.84 1.43
N ARG A 39 -5.17 -0.85 2.10
CA ARG A 39 -5.17 -0.74 3.58
C ARG A 39 -6.58 -0.62 4.13
N THR A 40 -7.44 0.15 3.48
CA THR A 40 -8.84 0.34 3.89
C THR A 40 -9.63 -0.97 3.73
N PHE A 41 -9.44 -1.64 2.61
CA PHE A 41 -9.99 -2.96 2.34
C PHE A 41 -9.54 -3.97 3.41
N MET A 42 -8.23 -4.13 3.62
CA MET A 42 -7.71 -5.07 4.62
C MET A 42 -8.22 -4.73 6.02
N TYR A 43 -8.23 -3.46 6.45
CA TYR A 43 -8.70 -3.10 7.78
C TYR A 43 -10.18 -3.44 8.01
N LYS A 44 -11.03 -3.27 6.99
CA LYS A 44 -12.46 -3.55 7.08
C LYS A 44 -12.76 -5.05 7.05
N TYR A 45 -12.05 -5.81 6.22
CA TYR A 45 -12.38 -7.20 5.95
C TYR A 45 -11.54 -8.22 6.75
N LEU A 46 -10.25 -7.99 6.96
CA LEU A 46 -9.43 -8.91 7.80
C LEU A 46 -9.79 -8.85 9.27
N ASN A 47 -10.10 -7.66 9.82
CA ASN A 47 -10.54 -7.58 11.21
C ASN A 47 -11.88 -8.29 11.42
N TYR A 48 -12.78 -8.26 10.42
CA TYR A 48 -14.06 -8.95 10.48
C TYR A 48 -13.90 -10.47 10.40
N VAL A 49 -13.04 -10.96 9.51
CA VAL A 49 -12.83 -12.40 9.34
C VAL A 49 -11.94 -13.01 10.42
N SER A 50 -11.02 -12.24 10.99
CA SER A 50 -10.10 -12.72 12.04
C SER A 50 -10.72 -12.77 13.44
N ASP A 51 -11.97 -12.33 13.61
CA ASP A 51 -12.67 -12.44 14.89
C ASP A 51 -13.10 -13.91 15.12
N LYS A 52 -12.65 -14.51 16.23
CA LYS A 52 -12.74 -15.96 16.49
C LYS A 52 -14.17 -16.52 16.45
N LYS A 53 -15.20 -15.69 16.61
CA LYS A 53 -16.61 -16.10 16.61
C LYS A 53 -17.23 -16.26 15.21
N SER A 54 -16.58 -15.73 14.17
CA SER A 54 -17.11 -15.67 12.80
C SER A 54 -16.04 -15.97 11.74
N PHE A 55 -14.99 -16.69 12.11
CA PHE A 55 -13.90 -17.02 11.19
C PHE A 55 -14.40 -17.89 10.03
N ASN A 56 -14.35 -17.34 8.83
CA ASN A 56 -14.67 -18.03 7.59
C ASN A 56 -13.43 -18.11 6.70
N MET A 57 -12.89 -19.32 6.56
CA MET A 57 -11.67 -19.58 5.79
C MET A 57 -11.81 -19.18 4.31
N GLY A 58 -12.99 -19.37 3.71
CA GLY A 58 -13.24 -19.00 2.32
C GLY A 58 -13.15 -17.48 2.10
N LEU A 59 -13.76 -16.71 3.01
CA LEU A 59 -13.66 -15.23 2.97
C LEU A 59 -12.22 -14.75 3.25
N TYR A 60 -11.51 -15.42 4.16
CA TYR A 60 -10.11 -15.10 4.44
C TYR A 60 -9.22 -15.25 3.20
N ILE A 61 -9.34 -16.39 2.51
CA ILE A 61 -8.60 -16.66 1.26
C ILE A 61 -9.01 -15.64 0.19
N LEU A 62 -10.30 -15.40 0.00
CA LEU A 62 -10.82 -14.46 -1.01
C LEU A 62 -10.25 -13.05 -0.81
N TYR A 63 -10.28 -12.53 0.41
CA TYR A 63 -9.76 -11.19 0.71
C TYR A 63 -8.24 -11.12 0.58
N THR A 64 -7.52 -12.19 0.91
CA THR A 64 -6.07 -12.27 0.69
C THR A 64 -5.73 -12.21 -0.79
N VAL A 65 -6.43 -13.01 -1.62
CA VAL A 65 -6.26 -13.02 -3.08
C VAL A 65 -6.62 -11.66 -3.68
N LEU A 66 -7.73 -11.05 -3.27
CA LEU A 66 -8.13 -9.71 -3.73
C LEU A 66 -7.07 -8.65 -3.40
N SER A 67 -6.51 -8.68 -2.19
CA SER A 67 -5.43 -7.76 -1.82
C SER A 67 -4.19 -7.95 -2.69
N PHE A 68 -3.83 -9.20 -3.00
CA PHE A 68 -2.70 -9.49 -3.88
C PHE A 68 -2.97 -9.05 -5.31
N ALA A 69 -4.18 -9.29 -5.82
CA ALA A 69 -4.64 -8.84 -7.13
C ALA A 69 -4.60 -7.31 -7.28
N ILE A 70 -4.93 -6.55 -6.22
CA ILE A 70 -4.78 -5.08 -6.22
C ILE A 70 -3.32 -4.68 -6.43
N VAL A 71 -2.37 -5.32 -5.74
CA VAL A 71 -0.94 -4.99 -5.88
C VAL A 71 -0.44 -5.31 -7.29
N ILE A 72 -0.67 -6.53 -7.76
CA ILE A 72 -0.25 -6.95 -9.11
C ILE A 72 -0.92 -6.08 -10.17
N GLY A 73 -2.23 -5.85 -10.07
CA GLY A 73 -2.98 -5.04 -11.02
C GLY A 73 -2.45 -3.61 -11.09
N THR A 74 -2.12 -3.01 -9.96
CA THR A 74 -1.54 -1.66 -9.90
C THR A 74 -0.18 -1.59 -10.60
N ILE A 75 0.71 -2.56 -10.34
CA ILE A 75 2.04 -2.61 -10.98
C ILE A 75 1.90 -2.87 -12.49
N TYR A 76 1.01 -3.78 -12.88
CA TYR A 76 0.76 -4.09 -14.28
C TYR A 76 0.23 -2.87 -15.04
N LEU A 77 -0.74 -2.15 -14.48
CA LEU A 77 -1.25 -0.90 -15.06
C LEU A 77 -0.16 0.17 -15.15
N ALA A 78 0.70 0.28 -14.14
CA ALA A 78 1.84 1.20 -14.19
C ALA A 78 2.81 0.86 -15.33
N ILE A 79 3.09 -0.43 -15.58
CA ILE A 79 3.94 -0.88 -16.70
C ILE A 79 3.30 -0.51 -18.05
N GLN A 80 1.97 -0.67 -18.19
CA GLN A 80 1.25 -0.27 -19.40
C GLN A 80 1.26 1.25 -19.62
N MET A 81 1.25 2.02 -18.54
CA MET A 81 1.27 3.49 -18.56
C MET A 81 2.69 4.08 -18.40
N LYS A 82 3.74 3.34 -18.78
CA LYS A 82 5.15 3.75 -18.56
C LYS A 82 5.52 5.13 -19.11
N GLU A 83 4.79 5.60 -20.12
CA GLU A 83 4.99 6.92 -20.73
C GLU A 83 4.57 8.07 -19.80
N TRP A 84 3.68 7.78 -18.84
CA TRP A 84 3.10 8.75 -17.90
C TRP A 84 3.58 8.53 -16.48
N ILE A 85 3.86 7.27 -16.13
CA ILE A 85 4.09 6.83 -14.76
C ILE A 85 5.32 5.93 -14.74
N HIS A 86 6.32 6.25 -13.91
CA HIS A 86 7.49 5.40 -13.79
C HIS A 86 7.17 4.16 -12.90
N PRO A 87 7.17 2.92 -13.43
CA PRO A 87 6.69 1.74 -12.68
C PRO A 87 7.54 1.44 -11.44
N VAL A 88 8.84 1.75 -11.51
CA VAL A 88 9.74 1.59 -10.36
C VAL A 88 9.30 2.44 -9.17
N SER A 89 8.77 3.65 -9.40
CA SER A 89 8.29 4.51 -8.32
C SER A 89 7.10 3.88 -7.57
N VAL A 90 6.18 3.27 -8.33
CA VAL A 90 5.04 2.52 -7.78
C VAL A 90 5.52 1.33 -6.94
N PHE A 91 6.50 0.58 -7.44
CA PHE A 91 7.07 -0.56 -6.73
C PHE A 91 7.76 -0.16 -5.42
N VAL A 92 8.55 0.92 -5.45
CA VAL A 92 9.22 1.45 -4.26
C VAL A 92 8.19 1.91 -3.22
N ALA A 93 7.06 2.50 -3.62
CA ALA A 93 5.98 2.84 -2.69
C ALA A 93 5.45 1.60 -1.94
N TYR A 94 5.26 0.46 -2.63
CA TYR A 94 4.84 -0.79 -2.00
C TYR A 94 5.89 -1.39 -1.07
N ILE A 95 7.18 -1.29 -1.41
CA ILE A 95 8.27 -1.72 -0.52
C ILE A 95 8.26 -0.89 0.76
N ILE A 96 8.18 0.44 0.65
CA ILE A 96 8.18 1.34 1.80
C ILE A 96 6.94 1.10 2.68
N ASP A 97 5.78 0.88 2.06
CA ASP A 97 4.56 0.48 2.77
C ASP A 97 4.74 -0.80 3.60
N TYR A 98 5.37 -1.83 3.01
CA TYR A 98 5.67 -3.09 3.68
C TYR A 98 6.67 -2.91 4.82
N MET A 99 7.73 -2.12 4.63
CA MET A 99 8.68 -1.77 5.68
C MET A 99 8.00 -1.07 6.86
N PHE A 100 7.10 -0.11 6.60
CA PHE A 100 6.33 0.55 7.66
C PHE A 100 5.41 -0.42 8.40
N TRP A 101 4.83 -1.40 7.70
CA TRP A 101 4.03 -2.43 8.33
C TRP A 101 4.88 -3.34 9.23
N MET A 102 6.05 -3.80 8.78
CA MET A 102 6.98 -4.61 9.59
C MET A 102 7.50 -3.85 10.82
N ILE A 103 7.89 -2.58 10.67
CA ILE A 103 8.34 -1.76 11.81
C ILE A 103 7.22 -1.64 12.84
N LYS A 104 5.98 -1.44 12.39
CA LYS A 104 4.82 -1.37 13.27
C LYS A 104 4.56 -2.69 13.99
N SER A 105 4.61 -3.84 13.31
CA SER A 105 4.35 -5.14 13.92
C SER A 105 5.41 -5.50 14.96
N MET A 106 6.70 -5.27 14.67
CA MET A 106 7.79 -5.47 15.63
C MET A 106 7.66 -4.57 16.86
N SER A 107 7.22 -3.32 16.69
CA SER A 107 6.98 -2.41 17.81
C SER A 107 5.81 -2.82 18.70
N GLN A 108 4.83 -3.58 18.18
CA GLN A 108 3.72 -4.10 18.97
C GLN A 108 4.13 -5.36 19.75
N SER A 109 4.89 -6.26 19.13
CA SER A 109 5.45 -7.46 19.80
C SER A 109 6.38 -7.13 20.98
N LYS A 110 7.04 -5.97 20.99
CA LYS A 110 7.88 -5.53 22.12
C LYS A 110 7.10 -4.99 23.33
N LYS A 111 5.78 -4.78 23.21
CA LYS A 111 4.92 -4.22 24.25
C LYS A 111 4.01 -5.26 24.91
N GLU A 112 3.99 -6.47 24.38
CA GLU A 112 3.44 -7.68 25.03
C GLU A 112 4.57 -8.41 25.76
#